data_AF-A0A930AT10-F1
#
_entry.id   AF-A0A930AT10-F1
#
_cell.length_a   1.000
_cell.length_b   1.000
_cell.length_c   1.000
_cell.angle_alpha   90.00
_cell.angle_beta   90.00
_cell.angle_gamma   90.00
#
_symmetry.space_group_name_H-M   'P 1'
#
loop_
_entity.id
_entity.type
_entity.pdbx_description
1 polymer ?
#
loop_
_entity_poly.entity_id
_entity_poly.type
_entity_poly.pdbx_seq_one_letter_code
_entity_poly.pdbx_strand_id
1 'polypeptide(L)'
;VDEFKNLITCKILGINSIDEAKRYVLTEEDWKAIDELTASKYKNWEWNYGQSPQYSDYRDGRFACGTIQCYLEVEQGRISNCRIYGDFFAKGNVQEVEEKLKGVRMVKEDLVEVLREIDLSNYFGAVTVEEFAGLILGE
;
A
#
# COMPACT_ATOMS: atom_id res chain seq x y z
N VAL A 1 -24.45 -2.06 -19.21
CA VAL A 1 -23.59 -2.39 -18.05
C VAL A 1 -24.13 -3.62 -17.32
N ASP A 2 -25.42 -3.67 -17.00
CA ASP A 2 -25.98 -4.78 -16.22
C ASP A 2 -26.02 -6.11 -16.98
N GLU A 3 -26.27 -6.09 -18.30
CA GLU A 3 -26.17 -7.29 -19.14
C GLU A 3 -24.76 -7.91 -19.10
N PHE A 4 -23.71 -7.09 -19.13
CA PHE A 4 -22.32 -7.53 -19.02
C PHE A 4 -22.01 -8.10 -17.63
N LYS A 5 -22.44 -7.40 -16.57
CA LYS A 5 -22.28 -7.89 -15.19
C LYS A 5 -22.95 -9.25 -14.99
N ASN A 6 -24.16 -9.42 -15.50
CA ASN A 6 -24.90 -10.68 -15.40
C ASN A 6 -24.19 -11.78 -16.19
N LEU A 7 -23.75 -11.51 -17.42
CA LEU A 7 -22.99 -12.46 -18.24
C LEU A 7 -21.72 -12.94 -17.52
N ILE A 8 -20.93 -12.01 -16.97
CA ILE A 8 -19.70 -12.34 -16.23
C ILE A 8 -20.02 -13.15 -14.96
N THR A 9 -21.05 -12.75 -14.21
CA THR A 9 -21.48 -13.46 -13.01
C THR A 9 -21.89 -14.89 -13.33
N CYS A 10 -22.68 -15.08 -14.39
CA CYS A 10 -23.06 -16.41 -14.87
C CYS A 10 -21.84 -17.26 -15.25
N LYS A 11 -20.84 -16.67 -15.92
CA LYS A 11 -19.60 -17.37 -16.29
C LYS A 11 -18.73 -17.74 -15.10
N ILE A 12 -18.60 -16.87 -14.10
CA ILE A 12 -17.83 -17.14 -12.87
C ILE A 12 -18.48 -18.25 -12.05
N LEU A 13 -19.82 -18.22 -11.94
CA LEU A 13 -20.58 -19.19 -11.14
C LEU A 13 -20.93 -20.48 -11.89
N GLY A 14 -20.72 -20.53 -13.21
CA GLY A 14 -21.06 -21.69 -14.05
C GLY A 14 -22.57 -21.91 -14.21
N ILE A 15 -23.37 -20.86 -14.13
CA ILE A 15 -24.85 -20.89 -14.20
C ILE A 15 -25.35 -20.30 -15.53
N ASN A 16 -26.57 -20.64 -15.92
CA ASN A 16 -27.15 -20.20 -17.19
C ASN A 16 -27.98 -18.91 -17.04
N SER A 17 -28.60 -18.70 -15.88
CA SER A 17 -29.31 -17.48 -15.52
C SER A 17 -28.80 -16.88 -14.21
N ILE A 18 -28.85 -15.55 -14.11
CA ILE A 18 -28.53 -14.79 -12.89
C ILE A 18 -29.52 -15.06 -11.75
N ASP A 19 -30.68 -15.66 -12.05
CA ASP A 19 -31.70 -16.05 -11.07
C ASP A 19 -31.29 -17.30 -10.28
N GLU A 20 -30.37 -18.10 -10.83
CA GLU A 20 -29.80 -19.25 -10.14
C GLU A 20 -28.71 -18.85 -9.12
N ALA A 21 -28.23 -17.60 -9.18
CA ALA A 21 -27.18 -17.13 -8.29
C ALA A 21 -27.72 -16.99 -6.86
N LYS A 22 -27.03 -17.59 -5.88
CA LYS A 22 -27.30 -17.34 -4.46
C LYS A 22 -27.02 -15.86 -4.16
N ARG A 23 -28.08 -15.11 -3.81
CA ARG A 23 -27.98 -13.69 -3.45
C ARG A 23 -27.98 -13.52 -1.94
N TYR A 24 -27.00 -12.76 -1.45
CA TYR A 24 -27.05 -12.18 -0.12
C TYR A 24 -27.58 -10.76 -0.25
N VAL A 25 -28.73 -10.47 0.36
CA VAL A 25 -29.29 -9.13 0.43
C VAL A 25 -28.79 -8.51 1.74
N LEU A 26 -28.11 -7.38 1.63
CA LEU A 26 -27.56 -6.68 2.79
C LEU A 26 -28.67 -6.33 3.78
N THR A 27 -28.42 -6.64 5.04
CA THR A 27 -29.32 -6.31 6.16
C THR A 27 -29.15 -4.85 6.58
N GLU A 28 -30.04 -4.33 7.43
CA GLU A 28 -29.88 -2.99 8.01
C GLU A 28 -28.61 -2.87 8.85
N GLU A 29 -28.20 -3.94 9.53
CA GLU A 29 -26.96 -3.99 10.30
C GLU A 29 -25.73 -3.90 9.38
N ASP A 30 -25.74 -4.61 8.25
CA ASP A 30 -24.68 -4.52 7.24
C ASP A 30 -24.58 -3.10 6.69
N TRP A 31 -25.72 -2.48 6.37
CA TRP A 31 -25.76 -1.11 5.85
C TRP A 31 -25.22 -0.11 6.86
N LYS A 32 -25.56 -0.24 8.14
CA LYS A 32 -25.02 0.63 9.19
C LYS A 32 -23.49 0.50 9.30
N ALA A 33 -22.96 -0.72 9.27
CA ALA A 33 -21.52 -0.95 9.28
C ALA A 33 -20.84 -0.39 8.01
N ILE A 34 -21.46 -0.52 6.84
CA ILE A 34 -20.99 0.05 5.58
C ILE A 34 -20.95 1.58 5.67
N ASP A 35 -21.97 2.21 6.23
CA ASP A 35 -22.04 3.67 6.37
C ASP A 35 -20.95 4.19 7.32
N GLU A 36 -20.72 3.51 8.44
CA GLU A 36 -19.63 3.82 9.38
C GLU A 36 -18.25 3.70 8.71
N LEU A 37 -18.01 2.62 7.95
CA LEU A 37 -16.77 2.43 7.20
C LEU A 37 -16.62 3.47 6.08
N THR A 38 -17.72 3.82 5.43
CA THR A 38 -17.75 4.85 4.38
C THR A 38 -17.39 6.22 4.95
N ALA A 39 -17.95 6.60 6.09
CA ALA A 39 -17.66 7.88 6.74
C ALA A 39 -16.22 7.96 7.27
N SER A 40 -15.71 6.88 7.85
CA SER A 40 -14.38 6.84 8.46
C SER A 40 -13.24 6.71 7.45
N LYS A 41 -13.49 6.09 6.28
CA LYS A 41 -12.45 5.75 5.30
C LYS A 41 -12.74 6.32 3.91
N TYR A 42 -13.77 5.81 3.23
CA TYR A 42 -13.94 6.05 1.79
C TYR A 42 -14.38 7.48 1.44
N LYS A 43 -15.16 8.15 2.29
CA LYS A 43 -15.54 9.57 2.18
C LYS A 43 -14.70 10.49 3.07
N ASN A 44 -13.72 9.94 3.78
CA ASN A 44 -12.90 10.71 4.69
C ASN A 44 -11.76 11.40 3.91
N TRP A 45 -11.67 12.73 4.04
CA TRP A 45 -10.65 13.50 3.32
C TRP A 45 -9.24 13.23 3.85
N GLU A 46 -9.07 13.07 5.16
CA GLU A 46 -7.77 12.73 5.77
C GLU A 46 -7.24 11.38 5.29
N TRP A 47 -8.14 10.40 5.14
CA TRP A 47 -7.79 9.09 4.57
C TRP A 47 -7.43 9.18 3.09
N ASN A 48 -8.21 9.92 2.29
CA ASN A 48 -8.00 9.99 0.85
C ASN A 48 -6.84 10.91 0.45
N TYR A 49 -6.56 11.96 1.24
CA TYR A 49 -5.66 13.06 0.85
C TYR A 49 -4.77 13.61 1.97
N GLY A 50 -5.25 13.63 3.23
CA GLY A 50 -4.65 14.46 4.30
C GLY A 50 -3.24 14.08 4.75
N GLN A 51 -2.74 12.92 4.33
CA GLN A 51 -1.37 12.49 4.59
C GLN A 51 -0.40 13.03 3.51
N SER A 52 -0.32 14.34 3.36
CA SER A 52 0.72 15.01 2.55
C SER A 52 1.68 15.85 3.39
N PRO A 53 2.49 15.24 4.30
CA PRO A 53 3.56 15.97 4.98
C PRO A 53 4.53 16.61 3.99
N GLN A 54 5.17 17.69 4.43
CA GLN A 54 6.28 18.25 3.69
C GLN A 54 7.46 17.27 3.78
N TYR A 55 7.97 16.84 2.63
CA TYR A 55 9.15 16.00 2.51
C TYR A 55 10.19 16.77 1.71
N SER A 56 11.43 16.75 2.19
CA SER A 56 12.59 17.35 1.53
C SER A 56 13.00 16.59 0.27
N ASP A 57 12.81 15.27 0.27
CA ASP A 57 13.34 14.38 -0.76
C ASP A 57 12.27 13.41 -1.29
N TYR A 58 12.36 13.13 -2.59
CA TYR A 58 11.51 12.17 -3.29
C TYR A 58 12.39 11.28 -4.17
N ARG A 59 12.14 9.96 -4.10
CA ARG A 59 12.80 8.94 -4.92
C ARG A 59 11.75 7.98 -5.45
N ASP A 60 11.89 7.52 -6.68
CA ASP A 60 11.10 6.40 -7.19
C ASP A 60 11.92 5.46 -8.07
N GLY A 61 11.46 4.22 -8.13
CA GLY A 61 12.08 3.16 -8.93
C GLY A 61 11.05 2.14 -9.37
N ARG A 62 11.26 1.57 -10.57
CA ARG A 62 10.43 0.49 -11.11
C ARG A 62 11.09 -0.85 -10.83
N PHE A 63 10.39 -1.69 -10.08
CA PHE A 63 10.82 -3.03 -9.69
C PHE A 63 9.88 -4.10 -10.26
N ALA A 64 10.21 -5.37 -10.04
CA ALA A 64 9.36 -6.49 -10.44
C ALA A 64 7.97 -6.46 -9.79
N CYS A 65 7.85 -5.85 -8.61
CA CYS A 65 6.58 -5.70 -7.88
C CYS A 65 5.74 -4.50 -8.33
N GLY A 66 6.25 -3.63 -9.18
CA GLY A 66 5.67 -2.32 -9.49
C GLY A 66 6.65 -1.17 -9.21
N THR A 67 6.14 0.04 -9.25
CA THR A 67 6.82 1.27 -8.84
C THR A 67 6.75 1.40 -7.33
N ILE A 68 7.88 1.73 -6.71
CA ILE A 68 7.98 2.14 -5.32
C ILE A 68 8.42 3.60 -5.31
N GLN A 69 7.74 4.41 -4.51
CA GLN A 69 7.98 5.84 -4.31
C GLN A 69 8.27 6.09 -2.84
N CYS A 70 9.42 6.66 -2.54
CA CYS A 70 9.85 7.03 -1.19
C CYS A 70 9.87 8.55 -1.07
N TYR A 71 9.09 9.05 -0.13
CA TYR A 71 9.12 10.43 0.33
C TYR A 71 9.85 10.46 1.66
N LEU A 72 10.91 11.24 1.74
CA LEU A 72 11.84 11.25 2.87
C LEU A 72 12.00 12.67 3.38
N GLU A 73 12.04 12.82 4.69
CA GLU A 73 12.55 14.01 5.36
C GLU A 73 13.84 13.61 6.08
N VAL A 74 14.92 14.35 5.82
CA VAL A 74 16.25 14.03 6.37
C VAL A 74 16.77 15.20 7.21
N GLU A 75 16.90 14.97 8.51
CA GLU A 75 17.45 15.94 9.45
C GLU A 75 18.79 15.42 9.99
N GLN A 76 19.84 16.25 9.89
CA GLN A 76 21.19 15.92 10.38
C GLN A 76 21.71 14.56 9.85
N GLY A 77 21.38 14.22 8.60
CA GLY A 77 21.81 12.98 7.94
C GLY A 77 21.05 11.72 8.40
N ARG A 78 19.91 11.88 9.09
CA ARG A 78 19.02 10.79 9.51
C ARG A 78 17.62 11.00 8.97
N ILE A 79 16.93 9.91 8.64
CA ILE A 79 15.53 9.95 8.19
C ILE A 79 14.66 10.37 9.40
N SER A 80 14.12 11.58 9.40
CA SER A 80 13.19 12.03 10.45
C SER A 80 11.75 11.58 10.16
N ASN A 81 11.38 11.50 8.88
CA ASN A 81 10.09 10.99 8.43
C ASN A 81 10.19 10.27 7.08
N CYS A 82 9.34 9.28 6.87
CA CYS A 82 9.30 8.47 5.65
C CYS A 82 7.85 8.12 5.29
N ARG A 83 7.49 8.27 4.01
CA ARG A 83 6.29 7.67 3.43
C ARG A 83 6.62 6.91 2.18
N ILE A 84 6.00 5.74 2.04
CA ILE A 84 6.20 4.84 0.92
C ILE A 84 4.86 4.66 0.22
N TYR A 85 4.84 5.04 -1.05
CA TYR A 85 3.71 4.86 -1.96
C TYR A 85 4.12 3.99 -3.14
N GLY A 86 3.15 3.50 -3.90
CA GLY A 86 3.43 2.72 -5.10
C GLY A 86 2.23 1.91 -5.56
N ASP A 87 2.41 1.20 -6.68
CA ASP A 87 1.42 0.30 -7.27
C ASP A 87 1.73 -1.19 -6.97
N PHE A 88 2.41 -1.45 -5.84
CA PHE A 88 2.76 -2.79 -5.36
C PHE A 88 1.66 -3.40 -4.48
N PHE A 89 1.66 -4.74 -4.39
CA PHE A 89 0.72 -5.49 -3.57
C PHE A 89 1.34 -5.88 -2.22
N ALA A 90 1.19 -5.02 -1.21
CA ALA A 90 1.62 -5.33 0.15
C ALA A 90 0.63 -6.28 0.85
N LYS A 91 1.15 -7.31 1.52
CA LYS A 91 0.39 -8.17 2.44
C LYS A 91 0.32 -7.56 3.85
N GLY A 92 1.33 -6.80 4.25
CA GLY A 92 1.43 -6.13 5.55
C GLY A 92 1.14 -4.62 5.48
N ASN A 93 1.16 -3.96 6.65
CA ASN A 93 1.05 -2.50 6.73
C ASN A 93 2.41 -1.86 6.44
N VAL A 94 2.54 -1.19 5.29
CA VAL A 94 3.78 -0.51 4.85
C VAL A 94 4.29 0.51 5.89
N GLN A 95 3.41 1.05 6.73
CA GLN A 95 3.77 1.94 7.83
C GLN A 95 4.79 1.31 8.79
N GLU A 96 4.80 -0.01 8.94
CA GLU A 96 5.79 -0.71 9.77
C GLU A 96 7.21 -0.55 9.22
N VAL A 97 7.36 -0.51 7.90
CA VAL A 97 8.65 -0.24 7.24
C VAL A 97 9.03 1.23 7.42
N GLU A 98 8.07 2.14 7.21
CA GLU A 98 8.26 3.58 7.40
C GLU A 98 8.73 3.93 8.81
N GLU A 99 8.12 3.35 9.85
CA GLU A 99 8.50 3.57 11.25
C GLU A 99 9.89 3.02 11.58
N LYS A 100 10.25 1.84 11.04
CA LYS A 100 11.59 1.27 11.25
C LYS A 100 12.70 2.09 10.61
N LEU A 101 12.40 2.82 9.53
CA LEU A 101 13.37 3.69 8.86
C LEU A 101 13.60 5.01 9.58
N LYS A 102 12.69 5.44 10.47
CA LYS A 102 12.88 6.69 11.23
C LYS A 102 14.08 6.58 12.18
N GLY A 103 14.90 7.62 12.18
CA GLY A 103 16.14 7.73 12.95
C GLY A 103 17.35 7.06 12.30
N VAL A 104 17.17 6.27 11.23
CA VAL A 104 18.27 5.59 10.53
C VAL A 104 19.12 6.61 9.77
N ARG A 105 20.45 6.43 9.80
CA ARG A 105 21.36 7.31 9.04
C ARG A 105 21.24 7.02 7.55
N MET A 106 21.37 8.07 6.73
CA MET A 106 21.39 7.98 5.27
C MET A 106 22.75 7.43 4.77
N VAL A 107 23.11 6.23 5.20
CA VAL A 107 24.29 5.47 4.78
C VAL A 107 23.88 4.03 4.50
N LYS A 108 24.52 3.40 3.52
CA LYS A 108 24.10 2.10 2.97
C LYS A 108 24.12 1.00 4.03
N GLU A 109 25.15 0.96 4.86
CA GLU A 109 25.34 -0.07 5.87
C GLU A 109 24.20 -0.07 6.90
N ASP A 110 23.87 1.10 7.45
CA ASP A 110 22.80 1.26 8.45
C ASP A 110 21.42 0.95 7.86
N LEU A 111 21.14 1.39 6.63
CA LEU A 111 19.88 1.08 5.95
C LEU A 111 19.73 -0.43 5.74
N VAL A 112 20.77 -1.08 5.22
CA VAL A 112 20.77 -2.53 4.98
C VAL A 112 20.61 -3.30 6.28
N GLU A 113 21.24 -2.87 7.38
CA GLU A 113 21.11 -3.52 8.69
C GLU A 113 19.65 -3.53 9.16
N VAL A 114 18.98 -2.38 9.14
CA VAL A 114 17.58 -2.26 9.56
C VAL A 114 16.64 -3.02 8.61
N LEU A 115 16.86 -2.89 7.29
CA LEU A 115 16.02 -3.54 6.28
C LEU A 115 16.13 -5.07 6.31
N ARG A 116 17.25 -5.65 6.78
CA ARG A 116 17.39 -7.10 6.97
C ARG A 116 16.53 -7.65 8.10
N GLU A 117 16.14 -6.83 9.06
CA GLU A 117 15.19 -7.20 10.11
C GLU A 117 13.73 -7.16 9.65
N ILE A 118 13.49 -6.84 8.37
CA ILE A 118 12.19 -6.74 7.75
C ILE A 118 12.09 -7.81 6.68
N ASP A 119 11.03 -8.59 6.70
CA ASP A 119 10.68 -9.43 5.56
C ASP A 119 10.06 -8.55 4.46
N LEU A 120 10.92 -7.91 3.65
CA LEU A 120 10.50 -7.02 2.56
C LEU A 120 9.57 -7.72 1.57
N SER A 121 9.61 -9.05 1.48
CA SER A 121 8.72 -9.79 0.57
C SER A 121 7.24 -9.71 0.95
N ASN A 122 6.93 -9.44 2.23
CA ASN A 122 5.57 -9.20 2.69
C ASN A 122 5.02 -7.83 2.27
N TYR A 123 5.87 -6.89 1.88
CA TYR A 123 5.46 -5.53 1.52
C TYR A 123 5.69 -5.23 0.04
N PHE A 124 6.84 -5.61 -0.50
CA PHE A 124 7.31 -5.25 -1.84
C PHE A 124 7.59 -6.46 -2.74
N GLY A 125 7.16 -7.68 -2.36
CA GLY A 125 7.35 -8.86 -3.20
C GLY A 125 8.83 -9.20 -3.44
N ALA A 126 9.24 -9.41 -4.69
CA ALA A 126 10.60 -9.81 -5.03
C ALA A 126 11.59 -8.63 -5.13
N VAL A 127 11.61 -7.77 -4.10
CA VAL A 127 12.58 -6.66 -3.98
C VAL A 127 13.62 -7.02 -2.94
N THR A 128 14.89 -6.91 -3.29
CA THR A 128 16.01 -7.17 -2.38
C THR A 128 16.26 -6.00 -1.45
N VAL A 129 16.92 -6.27 -0.32
CA VAL A 129 17.32 -5.23 0.63
C VAL A 129 18.25 -4.21 -0.03
N GLU A 130 19.15 -4.67 -0.89
CA GLU A 130 20.12 -3.86 -1.59
C GLU A 130 19.46 -2.93 -2.61
N GLU A 131 18.49 -3.43 -3.38
CA GLU A 131 17.70 -2.62 -4.32
C GLU A 131 16.91 -1.52 -3.60
N PHE A 132 16.26 -1.86 -2.48
CA PHE A 132 15.47 -0.89 -1.73
C PHE A 132 16.33 0.15 -1.00
N ALA A 133 17.47 -0.27 -0.43
CA ALA A 133 18.46 0.66 0.13
C ALA A 133 19.03 1.59 -0.96
N GLY A 134 19.30 1.07 -2.15
CA GLY A 134 19.73 1.87 -3.31
C GLY A 134 18.70 2.93 -3.70
N LEU A 135 17.41 2.57 -3.75
CA LEU A 135 16.32 3.52 -3.99
C LEU A 135 16.32 4.67 -2.98
N ILE A 136 16.44 4.36 -1.69
CA ILE A 136 16.44 5.37 -0.61
C ILE A 136 17.63 6.32 -0.75
N LEU A 137 18.81 5.79 -1.11
CA LEU A 137 20.02 6.59 -1.34
C LEU A 137 20.01 7.35 -2.67
N GLY A 138 19.12 6.97 -3.60
CA GLY A 138 19.06 7.53 -4.94
C GLY A 138 20.14 7.01 -5.88
N GLU A 139 20.56 5.76 -5.71
CA GLU A 139 21.51 5.02 -6.56
C GLU A 139 20.84 4.40 -7.80
#